data_AF-A0A101EPB3-F1
#
_entry.id   AF-A0A101EPB3-F1
#
_cell.length_a   1.000
_cell.length_b   1.000
_cell.length_c   1.000
_cell.angle_alpha   90.00
_cell.angle_beta   90.00
_cell.angle_gamma   90.00
#
_symmetry.space_group_name_H-M   'P 1'
#
loop_
_entity.id
_entity.type
_entity.pdbx_description
1 polymer ?
#
loop_
_entity_poly.entity_id
_entity_poly.type
_entity_poly.pdbx_seq_one_letter_code
_entity_poly.pdbx_strand_id
1 'polypeptide(L)'
;EWIHLDLWRRFNIKKVISEETAEEIWEETKKKLPEMTPQKLLRDMKVEILCTTDDPVSTLEYHRKAKEVVEGVTILPTWRPDRAMNVDKEGWKEYVEKMGERYGEDTSTLEGFLSALWKSHEHFKEHGCVASDHALLEPSVYYVDENRARAVHEKAFSGEKLTQDEINDYKAFMMIQFGKMNQETNWVTQLHIGALRDYRDSLFKTLGPDSGGDISTNFLRIAEGLRYFLNEFDGKLKIVLYVLDPTHLPTIATIARAFPNVYVGAPWWFNDSPFGMEMHLKYLASVDLLYNLAGMVTDSRKLLSFGSRTEMFRRVLSNVVGEMVEKGQIPIKEAKELVKHVSYDGPKSLFFR
;
A
#
# COMPACT_ATOMS: atom_id res chain seq x y z
N GLU A 1 7.90 -0.48 21.58
CA GLU A 1 8.27 0.91 21.22
C GLU A 1 7.09 1.78 20.79
N TRP A 2 6.35 1.44 19.73
CA TRP A 2 5.25 2.29 19.24
C TRP A 2 4.23 2.70 20.31
N ILE A 3 3.74 1.76 21.11
CA ILE A 3 2.72 2.06 22.15
C ILE A 3 3.28 3.05 23.19
N HIS A 4 4.53 2.88 23.61
CA HIS A 4 5.18 3.83 24.52
C HIS A 4 5.42 5.19 23.86
N LEU A 5 5.80 5.23 22.57
CA LEU A 5 5.89 6.50 21.84
C LEU A 5 4.53 7.23 21.81
N ASP A 6 3.43 6.51 21.57
CA ASP A 6 2.08 7.09 21.61
C ASP A 6 1.77 7.67 23.00
N LEU A 7 2.01 6.90 24.08
CA LEU A 7 1.84 7.36 25.46
C LEU A 7 2.68 8.60 25.76
N TRP A 8 3.95 8.60 25.38
CA TRP A 8 4.89 9.65 25.75
C TRP A 8 4.66 10.91 24.93
N ARG A 9 4.37 10.79 23.63
CA ARG A 9 4.19 11.93 22.73
C ARG A 9 2.80 12.51 22.76
N ARG A 10 1.76 11.69 22.96
CA ARG A 10 0.35 12.15 22.89
C ARG A 10 -0.23 12.36 24.27
N PHE A 11 0.06 11.47 25.22
CA PHE A 11 -0.48 11.56 26.57
C PHE A 11 0.49 12.19 27.58
N ASN A 12 1.77 12.37 27.22
CA ASN A 12 2.84 12.81 28.12
C ASN A 12 2.94 11.93 29.39
N ILE A 13 2.72 10.62 29.24
CA ILE A 13 2.82 9.64 30.35
C ILE A 13 4.10 8.85 30.17
N LYS A 14 5.19 9.26 30.83
CA LYS A 14 6.54 8.66 30.66
C LYS A 14 6.76 7.38 31.47
N LYS A 15 5.69 6.66 31.77
CA LYS A 15 5.75 5.38 32.47
C LYS A 15 6.05 4.25 31.50
N VAL A 16 6.57 3.15 32.04
CA VAL A 16 6.79 1.91 31.30
C VAL A 16 5.61 0.99 31.62
N ILE A 17 4.87 0.57 30.59
CA ILE A 17 3.78 -0.40 30.71
C ILE A 17 4.31 -1.68 31.37
N SER A 18 3.70 -2.03 32.50
CA SER A 18 3.86 -3.27 33.25
C SER A 18 2.57 -3.51 34.05
N GLU A 19 2.43 -4.66 34.71
CA GLU A 19 1.30 -4.90 35.62
C GLU A 19 1.23 -3.84 36.74
N GLU A 20 2.39 -3.38 37.22
CA GLU A 20 2.50 -2.35 38.26
C GLU A 20 1.98 -0.97 37.82
N THR A 21 2.09 -0.64 36.53
CA THR A 21 1.70 0.68 35.99
C THR A 21 0.39 0.65 35.20
N ALA A 22 -0.22 -0.52 35.01
CA ALA A 22 -1.36 -0.73 34.14
C ALA A 22 -2.55 0.16 34.52
N GLU A 23 -2.99 0.10 35.78
CA GLU A 23 -4.15 0.85 36.27
C GLU A 23 -3.90 2.36 36.22
N GLU A 24 -2.68 2.78 36.57
CA GLU A 24 -2.34 4.20 36.58
C GLU A 24 -2.29 4.80 35.18
N ILE A 25 -1.73 4.07 34.20
CA ILE A 25 -1.75 4.46 32.79
C ILE A 25 -3.19 4.49 32.27
N TRP A 26 -4.00 3.50 32.61
CA TRP A 26 -5.40 3.44 32.20
C TRP A 26 -6.18 4.66 32.68
N GLU A 27 -6.13 4.97 33.98
CA GLU A 27 -6.87 6.09 34.55
C GLU A 27 -6.35 7.46 34.08
N GLU A 28 -5.05 7.62 33.88
CA GLU A 28 -4.49 8.85 33.30
C GLU A 28 -4.90 9.05 31.84
N THR A 29 -4.87 7.99 31.02
CA THR A 29 -5.26 8.08 29.60
C THR A 29 -6.76 8.33 29.45
N LYS A 30 -7.60 7.71 30.28
CA LYS A 30 -9.05 7.93 30.31
C LYS A 30 -9.44 9.38 30.59
N LYS A 31 -8.69 10.09 31.44
CA LYS A 31 -8.92 11.52 31.72
C LYS A 31 -8.51 12.43 30.55
N LYS A 32 -7.53 12.02 29.74
CA LYS A 32 -6.98 12.81 28.62
C LYS A 32 -7.69 12.53 27.29
N LEU A 33 -8.20 11.32 27.09
CA LEU A 33 -8.88 10.88 25.86
C LEU A 33 -10.06 11.76 25.40
N PRO A 34 -10.92 12.31 26.28
CA PRO A 34 -12.04 13.16 25.86
C PRO A 34 -11.62 14.39 25.06
N GLU A 35 -10.42 14.92 25.31
CA GLU A 35 -9.87 16.05 24.57
C GLU A 35 -9.16 15.65 23.28
N MET A 36 -9.03 14.36 22.97
CA MET A 36 -8.29 13.83 21.83
C MET A 36 -9.25 13.40 20.71
N THR A 37 -9.65 14.34 19.87
CA THR A 37 -10.46 14.05 18.69
C THR A 37 -9.59 13.73 17.47
N PRO A 38 -10.12 12.99 16.47
CA PRO A 38 -9.38 12.68 15.26
C PRO A 38 -8.72 13.88 14.56
N GLN A 39 -9.50 14.95 14.31
CA GLN A 39 -9.01 16.13 13.61
C GLN A 39 -7.96 16.90 14.44
N LYS A 40 -8.15 16.97 15.77
CA LYS A 40 -7.16 17.58 16.67
C LYS A 40 -5.84 16.80 16.62
N LEU A 41 -5.91 15.47 16.68
CA LEU A 41 -4.72 14.62 16.59
C LEU A 41 -4.01 14.81 15.25
N LEU A 42 -4.71 14.81 14.12
CA LEU A 42 -4.10 15.03 12.80
C LEU A 42 -3.32 16.35 12.74
N ARG A 43 -3.90 17.42 13.29
CA ARG A 43 -3.24 18.72 13.43
C ARG A 43 -2.02 18.64 14.35
N ASP A 44 -2.17 18.04 15.53
CA ASP A 44 -1.10 17.91 16.53
C ASP A 44 0.06 17.03 16.04
N MET A 45 -0.20 16.10 15.12
CA MET A 45 0.78 15.23 14.48
C MET A 45 1.30 15.79 13.15
N LYS A 46 0.80 16.97 12.73
CA LYS A 46 1.18 17.66 11.49
C LYS A 46 1.00 16.77 10.24
N VAL A 47 -0.10 16.02 10.21
CA VAL A 47 -0.48 15.24 9.03
C VAL A 47 -1.05 16.19 7.98
N GLU A 48 -0.39 16.30 6.84
CA GLU A 48 -0.83 17.18 5.75
C GLU A 48 -1.69 16.45 4.72
N ILE A 49 -1.29 15.22 4.36
CA ILE A 49 -1.98 14.39 3.37
C ILE A 49 -2.05 12.96 3.91
N LEU A 50 -3.19 12.31 3.73
CA LEU A 50 -3.33 10.87 3.96
C LEU A 50 -4.12 10.24 2.81
N CYS A 51 -3.70 9.05 2.41
CA CYS A 51 -4.41 8.24 1.43
C CYS A 51 -4.95 7.01 2.16
N THR A 52 -6.27 6.81 2.17
CA THR A 52 -6.89 5.57 2.66
C THR A 52 -6.88 4.52 1.57
N THR A 53 -7.14 3.27 1.93
CA THR A 53 -7.32 2.17 0.99
C THR A 53 -8.81 1.92 0.81
N ASP A 54 -9.29 2.05 -0.42
CA ASP A 54 -10.72 2.03 -0.72
C ASP A 54 -11.03 1.06 -1.86
N ASP A 55 -12.12 0.33 -1.67
CA ASP A 55 -12.63 -0.65 -2.63
C ASP A 55 -13.32 0.07 -3.81
N PRO A 56 -13.16 -0.39 -5.07
CA PRO A 56 -13.82 0.17 -6.26
C PRO A 56 -15.34 0.38 -6.12
N VAL A 57 -16.02 -0.37 -5.26
CA VAL A 57 -17.46 -0.24 -4.98
C VAL A 57 -17.79 0.82 -3.91
N SER A 58 -16.81 1.54 -3.36
CA SER A 58 -17.00 2.54 -2.29
C SER A 58 -17.59 3.86 -2.80
N THR A 59 -18.60 4.43 -2.11
CA THR A 59 -19.24 5.71 -2.51
C THR A 59 -18.37 6.94 -2.29
N LEU A 60 -17.24 6.77 -1.59
CA LEU A 60 -16.33 7.84 -1.20
C LEU A 60 -17.06 9.02 -0.50
N GLU A 61 -18.20 8.73 0.13
CA GLU A 61 -19.05 9.74 0.78
C GLU A 61 -18.28 10.48 1.89
N TYR A 62 -17.52 9.73 2.69
CA TYR A 62 -16.74 10.32 3.77
C TYR A 62 -15.52 11.08 3.27
N HIS A 63 -14.97 10.75 2.11
CA HIS A 63 -13.95 11.57 1.44
C HIS A 63 -14.52 12.91 1.00
N ARG A 64 -15.72 12.93 0.41
CA ARG A 64 -16.43 14.18 0.07
C ARG A 64 -16.64 15.05 1.30
N LYS A 65 -17.24 14.47 2.35
CA LYS A 65 -17.46 15.18 3.62
C LYS A 65 -16.16 15.67 4.22
N ALA A 66 -15.10 14.85 4.24
CA ALA A 66 -13.81 15.23 4.79
C ALA A 66 -13.18 16.41 4.04
N LYS A 67 -13.27 16.43 2.71
CA LYS A 67 -12.79 17.54 1.89
C LYS A 67 -13.48 18.88 2.21
N GLU A 68 -14.73 18.83 2.65
CA GLU A 68 -15.52 20.01 3.01
C GLU A 68 -15.27 20.50 4.44
N VAL A 69 -15.14 19.58 5.42
CA VAL A 69 -15.19 19.94 6.85
C VAL A 69 -13.89 19.72 7.62
N VAL A 70 -12.92 18.98 7.08
CA VAL A 70 -11.63 18.72 7.76
C VAL A 70 -10.61 19.74 7.30
N GLU A 71 -10.26 20.66 8.20
CA GLU A 71 -9.27 21.69 7.92
C GLU A 71 -7.83 21.19 8.09
N GLY A 72 -6.94 21.61 7.18
CA GLY A 72 -5.49 21.40 7.29
C GLY A 72 -4.99 20.01 6.93
N VAL A 73 -5.87 19.11 6.46
CA VAL A 73 -5.51 17.75 6.05
C VAL A 73 -6.22 17.38 4.76
N THR A 74 -5.48 16.89 3.77
CA THR A 74 -6.04 16.31 2.55
C THR A 74 -6.24 14.81 2.75
N ILE A 75 -7.48 14.32 2.63
CA ILE A 75 -7.83 12.90 2.76
C ILE A 75 -8.24 12.36 1.40
N LEU A 76 -7.37 11.57 0.77
CA LEU A 76 -7.57 11.00 -0.55
C LEU A 76 -7.91 9.50 -0.47
N PRO A 77 -8.72 8.98 -1.39
CA PRO A 77 -8.87 7.54 -1.55
C PRO A 77 -7.73 6.96 -2.38
N THR A 78 -7.46 5.67 -2.18
CA THR A 78 -6.57 4.85 -3.03
C THR A 78 -7.38 3.70 -3.61
N TRP A 79 -7.32 3.52 -4.92
CA TRP A 79 -8.13 2.52 -5.62
C TRP A 79 -7.51 1.12 -5.49
N ARG A 80 -8.16 0.21 -4.76
CA ARG A 80 -7.65 -1.15 -4.53
C ARG A 80 -8.55 -2.24 -5.11
N PRO A 81 -8.33 -2.68 -6.36
CA PRO A 81 -9.24 -3.59 -7.07
C PRO A 81 -8.97 -5.08 -6.80
N ASP A 82 -8.38 -5.44 -5.66
CA ASP A 82 -8.02 -6.84 -5.34
C ASP A 82 -9.21 -7.79 -5.49
N ARG A 83 -10.40 -7.41 -5.02
CA ARG A 83 -11.61 -8.24 -5.13
C ARG A 83 -12.10 -8.41 -6.58
N ALA A 84 -11.87 -7.41 -7.43
CA ALA A 84 -12.21 -7.49 -8.86
C ALA A 84 -11.32 -8.52 -9.59
N MET A 85 -10.06 -8.59 -9.18
CA MET A 85 -9.03 -9.46 -9.77
C MET A 85 -9.08 -10.90 -9.25
N ASN A 86 -9.41 -11.10 -7.97
CA ASN A 86 -9.35 -12.40 -7.31
C ASN A 86 -10.57 -13.28 -7.59
N VAL A 87 -10.67 -13.77 -8.83
CA VAL A 87 -11.72 -14.67 -9.33
C VAL A 87 -11.80 -16.01 -8.58
N ASP A 88 -10.77 -16.36 -7.82
CA ASP A 88 -10.69 -17.53 -6.95
C ASP A 88 -11.41 -17.36 -5.60
N LYS A 89 -11.89 -16.16 -5.27
CA LYS A 89 -12.58 -15.91 -4.00
C LYS A 89 -14.07 -16.23 -4.10
N GLU A 90 -14.61 -16.87 -3.06
CA GLU A 90 -16.02 -17.30 -3.01
C GLU A 90 -17.02 -16.16 -3.30
N GLY A 91 -16.74 -14.95 -2.81
CA GLY A 91 -17.57 -13.76 -3.00
C GLY A 91 -17.31 -12.98 -4.30
N TRP A 92 -16.53 -13.51 -5.25
CA TRP A 92 -16.17 -12.78 -6.48
C TRP A 92 -17.40 -12.43 -7.32
N LYS A 93 -18.31 -13.38 -7.55
CA LYS A 93 -19.52 -13.13 -8.34
C LYS A 93 -20.38 -12.02 -7.74
N GLU A 94 -20.67 -12.09 -6.45
CA GLU A 94 -21.44 -11.06 -5.75
C GLU A 94 -20.76 -9.68 -5.84
N TYR A 95 -19.43 -9.65 -5.82
CA TYR A 95 -18.68 -8.42 -5.97
C TYR A 95 -18.81 -7.83 -7.39
N VAL A 96 -18.74 -8.68 -8.42
CA VAL A 96 -18.94 -8.29 -9.82
C VAL A 96 -20.36 -7.76 -10.04
N GLU A 97 -21.38 -8.44 -9.51
CA GLU A 97 -22.77 -7.99 -9.55
C GLU A 97 -22.94 -6.61 -8.89
N LYS A 98 -22.37 -6.40 -7.69
CA LYS A 98 -22.40 -5.09 -7.00
C LYS A 98 -21.73 -3.97 -7.81
N MET A 99 -20.68 -4.28 -8.55
CA MET A 99 -20.04 -3.32 -9.46
C MET A 99 -21.01 -2.92 -10.59
N GLY A 100 -21.71 -3.89 -11.19
CA GLY A 100 -22.69 -3.63 -12.23
C GLY A 100 -23.89 -2.82 -11.75
N GLU A 101 -24.45 -3.19 -10.60
CA GLU A 101 -25.54 -2.44 -9.95
C GLU A 101 -25.17 -0.98 -9.71
N ARG A 102 -23.96 -0.74 -9.20
CA ARG A 102 -23.50 0.59 -8.83
C ARG A 102 -23.15 1.46 -10.03
N TYR A 103 -22.53 0.89 -11.05
CA TYR A 103 -22.02 1.64 -12.21
C TYR A 103 -22.93 1.55 -13.46
N GLY A 104 -24.04 0.82 -13.34
CA GLY A 104 -25.05 0.67 -14.39
C GLY A 104 -24.54 -0.07 -15.61
N GLU A 105 -23.92 -1.23 -15.39
CA GLU A 105 -23.29 -2.04 -16.44
C GLU A 105 -23.70 -3.52 -16.33
N ASP A 106 -23.74 -4.22 -17.47
CA ASP A 106 -23.90 -5.68 -17.48
C ASP A 106 -22.55 -6.37 -17.23
N THR A 107 -22.25 -6.56 -15.95
CA THR A 107 -21.00 -7.16 -15.49
C THR A 107 -20.97 -8.67 -15.55
N SER A 108 -21.96 -9.32 -16.18
CA SER A 108 -21.83 -10.72 -16.60
C SER A 108 -20.92 -10.88 -17.82
N THR A 109 -20.64 -9.76 -18.52
CA THR A 109 -19.68 -9.65 -19.62
C THR A 109 -18.41 -8.96 -19.15
N LEU A 110 -17.26 -9.35 -19.73
CA LEU A 110 -15.98 -8.73 -19.38
C LEU A 110 -15.97 -7.25 -19.76
N GLU A 111 -16.58 -6.89 -20.88
CA GLU A 111 -16.66 -5.53 -21.40
C GLU A 111 -17.47 -4.64 -20.48
N GLY A 112 -18.64 -5.11 -20.01
CA GLY A 112 -19.42 -4.40 -19.00
C GLY A 112 -18.68 -4.29 -17.67
N PHE A 113 -17.93 -5.33 -17.27
CA PHE A 113 -17.11 -5.27 -16.06
C PHE A 113 -15.94 -4.29 -16.17
N LEU A 114 -15.24 -4.25 -17.31
CA LEU A 114 -14.20 -3.26 -17.58
C LEU A 114 -14.77 -1.84 -17.66
N SER A 115 -15.97 -1.65 -18.24
CA SER A 115 -16.68 -0.36 -18.23
C SER A 115 -17.00 0.08 -16.79
N ALA A 116 -17.50 -0.84 -15.95
CA ALA A 116 -17.78 -0.57 -14.54
C ALA A 116 -16.52 -0.20 -13.76
N LEU A 117 -15.40 -0.89 -14.01
CA LEU A 117 -14.10 -0.59 -13.40
C LEU A 117 -13.56 0.76 -13.86
N TRP A 118 -13.71 1.11 -15.14
CA TRP A 118 -13.33 2.43 -15.65
C TRP A 118 -14.16 3.54 -15.00
N LYS A 119 -15.49 3.38 -14.94
CA LYS A 119 -16.37 4.34 -14.22
C LYS A 119 -16.01 4.45 -12.74
N SER A 120 -15.62 3.35 -12.10
CA SER A 120 -15.07 3.38 -10.74
C SER A 120 -13.77 4.18 -10.67
N HIS A 121 -12.86 3.98 -11.62
CA HIS A 121 -11.60 4.71 -11.72
C HIS A 121 -11.84 6.22 -11.87
N GLU A 122 -12.74 6.61 -12.78
CA GLU A 122 -13.16 8.01 -12.97
C GLU A 122 -13.80 8.59 -11.71
N HIS A 123 -14.69 7.84 -11.04
CA HIS A 123 -15.28 8.24 -9.76
C HIS A 123 -14.18 8.51 -8.72
N PHE A 124 -13.17 7.66 -8.61
CA PHE A 124 -12.04 7.87 -7.71
C PHE A 124 -11.21 9.11 -8.10
N LYS A 125 -10.99 9.33 -9.41
CA LYS A 125 -10.30 10.52 -9.94
C LYS A 125 -11.02 11.81 -9.55
N GLU A 126 -12.34 11.85 -9.63
CA GLU A 126 -13.15 13.01 -9.21
C GLU A 126 -12.99 13.35 -7.72
N HIS A 127 -12.61 12.36 -6.91
CA HIS A 127 -12.34 12.50 -5.48
C HIS A 127 -10.86 12.77 -5.17
N GLY A 128 -10.05 13.05 -6.18
CA GLY A 128 -8.62 13.36 -6.03
C GLY A 128 -7.74 12.14 -5.79
N CYS A 129 -8.21 10.92 -6.07
CA CYS A 129 -7.36 9.73 -6.07
C CYS A 129 -6.19 9.91 -7.06
N VAL A 130 -5.00 9.45 -6.64
CA VAL A 130 -3.75 9.54 -7.41
C VAL A 130 -2.96 8.23 -7.42
N ALA A 131 -3.52 7.17 -6.85
CA ALA A 131 -2.82 5.90 -6.71
C ALA A 131 -3.79 4.71 -6.74
N SER A 132 -3.27 3.59 -7.24
CA SER A 132 -3.88 2.28 -7.04
C SER A 132 -2.97 1.38 -6.21
N ASP A 133 -3.56 0.48 -5.44
CA ASP A 133 -2.85 -0.50 -4.63
C ASP A 133 -3.29 -1.93 -5.00
N HIS A 134 -2.34 -2.86 -5.10
CA HIS A 134 -2.57 -4.23 -5.55
C HIS A 134 -1.80 -5.21 -4.67
N ALA A 135 -2.48 -6.18 -4.07
CA ALA A 135 -1.84 -7.26 -3.33
C ALA A 135 -1.69 -8.52 -4.20
N LEU A 136 -0.45 -8.96 -4.39
CA LEU A 136 -0.10 -10.12 -5.19
C LEU A 136 0.75 -11.08 -4.35
N LEU A 137 0.38 -12.36 -4.25
CA LEU A 137 1.26 -13.36 -3.64
C LEU A 137 2.48 -13.58 -4.54
N GLU A 138 2.23 -14.11 -5.73
CA GLU A 138 3.22 -14.28 -6.78
C GLU A 138 2.75 -13.47 -7.99
N PRO A 139 3.46 -12.38 -8.37
CA PRO A 139 3.17 -11.68 -9.61
C PRO A 139 3.37 -12.66 -10.78
N SER A 140 2.39 -12.74 -11.67
CA SER A 140 2.47 -13.56 -12.88
C SER A 140 1.70 -12.83 -13.97
N VAL A 141 2.35 -11.82 -14.57
CA VAL A 141 1.76 -10.99 -15.61
C VAL A 141 2.42 -11.34 -16.94
N TYR A 142 1.59 -11.64 -17.94
CA TYR A 142 1.98 -12.01 -19.29
C TYR A 142 0.87 -11.62 -20.28
N TYR A 143 1.11 -11.77 -21.58
CA TYR A 143 0.11 -11.48 -22.59
C TYR A 143 -1.04 -12.49 -22.52
N VAL A 144 -2.28 -11.98 -22.45
CA VAL A 144 -3.50 -12.77 -22.48
C VAL A 144 -4.44 -12.17 -23.53
N ASP A 145 -4.94 -13.02 -24.43
CA ASP A 145 -5.91 -12.62 -25.44
C ASP A 145 -7.24 -12.22 -24.79
N GLU A 146 -7.89 -11.19 -25.33
CA GLU A 146 -9.14 -10.70 -24.75
C GLU A 146 -10.27 -11.73 -24.84
N ASN A 147 -10.36 -12.53 -25.91
CA ASN A 147 -11.39 -13.58 -26.00
C ASN A 147 -11.17 -14.67 -24.96
N ARG A 148 -9.90 -14.97 -24.64
CA ARG A 148 -9.54 -15.89 -23.55
C ARG A 148 -10.01 -15.32 -22.21
N ALA A 149 -9.76 -14.04 -21.94
CA ALA A 149 -10.23 -13.38 -20.73
C ALA A 149 -11.77 -13.33 -20.64
N ARG A 150 -12.46 -13.06 -21.75
CA ARG A 150 -13.94 -13.08 -21.84
C ARG A 150 -14.49 -14.46 -21.47
N ALA A 151 -13.92 -15.52 -22.06
CA ALA A 151 -14.34 -16.89 -21.77
C ALA A 151 -14.16 -17.26 -20.28
N VAL A 152 -13.04 -16.85 -19.66
CA VAL A 152 -12.83 -17.08 -18.22
C VAL A 152 -13.81 -16.29 -17.36
N HIS A 153 -14.09 -15.04 -17.74
CA HIS A 153 -15.05 -14.18 -17.04
C HIS A 153 -16.46 -14.80 -17.01
N GLU A 154 -16.98 -15.20 -18.17
CA GLU A 154 -18.31 -15.81 -18.31
C GLU A 154 -18.42 -17.13 -17.53
N LYS A 155 -17.36 -17.95 -17.60
CA LYS A 155 -17.23 -19.20 -16.85
C LYS A 155 -17.30 -18.97 -15.35
N ALA A 156 -16.54 -17.99 -14.85
CA ALA A 156 -16.55 -17.60 -13.44
C ALA A 156 -17.93 -17.09 -12.99
N PHE A 157 -18.59 -16.27 -13.82
CA PHE A 157 -19.92 -15.72 -13.52
C PHE A 157 -21.01 -16.82 -13.44
N SER A 158 -20.82 -17.90 -14.18
CA SER A 158 -21.68 -19.09 -14.18
C SER A 158 -21.42 -20.02 -12.97
N GLY A 159 -20.42 -19.73 -12.14
CA GLY A 159 -20.07 -20.52 -10.95
C GLY A 159 -19.29 -21.80 -11.26
N GLU A 160 -18.72 -21.91 -12.46
CA GLU A 160 -17.86 -23.03 -12.80
C GLU A 160 -16.50 -22.94 -12.09
N LYS A 161 -15.93 -24.10 -11.76
CA LYS A 161 -14.57 -24.15 -11.20
C LYS A 161 -13.56 -23.82 -12.29
N LEU A 162 -12.78 -22.78 -12.05
CA LEU A 162 -11.67 -22.40 -12.92
C LEU A 162 -10.45 -23.30 -12.68
N THR A 163 -9.68 -23.53 -13.74
CA THR A 163 -8.34 -24.10 -13.61
C THR A 163 -7.36 -23.03 -13.10
N GLN A 164 -6.19 -23.47 -12.63
CA GLN A 164 -5.15 -22.52 -12.21
C GLN A 164 -4.69 -21.62 -13.36
N ASP A 165 -4.61 -22.14 -14.58
CA ASP A 165 -4.25 -21.36 -15.77
C ASP A 165 -5.31 -20.31 -16.09
N GLU A 166 -6.60 -20.64 -15.97
CA GLU A 166 -7.69 -19.68 -16.16
C GLU A 166 -7.63 -18.55 -15.12
N ILE A 167 -7.37 -18.87 -13.85
CA ILE A 167 -7.20 -17.87 -12.79
C ILE A 167 -5.99 -16.98 -13.09
N ASN A 168 -4.87 -17.57 -13.49
CA ASN A 168 -3.64 -16.83 -13.82
C ASN A 168 -3.85 -15.92 -15.04
N ASP A 169 -4.48 -16.43 -16.10
CA ASP A 169 -4.81 -15.68 -17.32
C ASP A 169 -5.69 -14.46 -16.98
N TYR A 170 -6.71 -14.68 -16.14
CA TYR A 170 -7.59 -13.60 -15.71
C TYR A 170 -6.83 -12.53 -14.92
N LYS A 171 -6.01 -12.92 -13.93
CA LYS A 171 -5.23 -11.97 -13.12
C LYS A 171 -4.21 -11.20 -13.96
N ALA A 172 -3.50 -11.88 -14.86
CA ALA A 172 -2.56 -11.25 -15.78
C ALA A 172 -3.26 -10.21 -16.66
N PHE A 173 -4.41 -10.57 -17.24
CA PHE A 173 -5.21 -9.66 -18.05
C PHE A 173 -5.68 -8.44 -17.25
N MET A 174 -6.26 -8.65 -16.06
CA MET A 174 -6.76 -7.56 -15.22
C MET A 174 -5.65 -6.60 -14.80
N MET A 175 -4.47 -7.11 -14.43
CA MET A 175 -3.31 -6.26 -14.10
C MET A 175 -2.90 -5.35 -15.26
N ILE A 176 -2.91 -5.84 -16.50
CA ILE A 176 -2.65 -5.00 -17.68
C ILE A 176 -3.73 -3.94 -17.87
N GLN A 177 -5.00 -4.28 -17.68
CA GLN A 177 -6.08 -3.30 -17.78
C GLN A 177 -5.97 -2.23 -16.69
N PHE A 178 -5.65 -2.59 -15.45
CA PHE A 178 -5.43 -1.62 -14.37
C PHE A 178 -4.26 -0.68 -14.68
N GLY A 179 -3.16 -1.21 -15.23
CA GLY A 179 -2.04 -0.40 -15.69
C GLY A 179 -2.44 0.61 -16.78
N LYS A 180 -3.26 0.18 -17.75
CA LYS A 180 -3.81 1.07 -18.79
C LYS A 180 -4.68 2.18 -18.19
N MET A 181 -5.60 1.85 -17.27
CA MET A 181 -6.44 2.85 -16.61
C MET A 181 -5.61 3.88 -15.81
N ASN A 182 -4.58 3.40 -15.11
CA ASN A 182 -3.66 4.26 -14.37
C ASN A 182 -2.79 5.12 -15.29
N GLN A 183 -2.46 4.65 -16.48
CA GLN A 183 -1.70 5.42 -17.47
C GLN A 183 -2.49 6.64 -17.94
N GLU A 184 -3.79 6.49 -18.22
CA GLU A 184 -4.69 7.60 -18.62
C GLU A 184 -4.83 8.69 -17.54
N THR A 185 -4.47 8.37 -16.30
CA THR A 185 -4.65 9.24 -15.13
C THR A 185 -3.34 9.59 -14.42
N ASN A 186 -2.21 9.08 -14.92
CA ASN A 186 -0.88 9.22 -14.31
C ASN A 186 -0.79 8.80 -12.84
N TRP A 187 -1.59 7.81 -12.44
CA TRP A 187 -1.61 7.30 -11.07
C TRP A 187 -0.34 6.53 -10.74
N VAL A 188 0.06 6.62 -9.46
CA VAL A 188 1.08 5.72 -8.90
C VAL A 188 0.47 4.33 -8.73
N THR A 189 1.14 3.31 -9.27
CA THR A 189 0.72 1.91 -9.17
C THR A 189 1.56 1.20 -8.10
N GLN A 190 0.96 0.90 -6.96
CA GLN A 190 1.62 0.25 -5.84
C GLN A 190 1.39 -1.26 -5.92
N LEU A 191 2.46 -2.05 -5.86
CA LEU A 191 2.41 -3.51 -5.88
C LEU A 191 2.99 -4.05 -4.56
N HIS A 192 2.13 -4.66 -3.75
CA HIS A 192 2.49 -5.30 -2.48
C HIS A 192 2.62 -6.82 -2.67
N ILE A 193 3.87 -7.30 -2.66
CA ILE A 193 4.24 -8.64 -3.12
C ILE A 193 4.58 -9.58 -1.96
N GLY A 194 4.00 -10.79 -1.98
CA GLY A 194 4.49 -11.93 -1.19
C GLY A 194 3.73 -12.22 0.11
N ALA A 195 2.52 -11.66 0.29
CA ALA A 195 1.65 -12.01 1.40
C ALA A 195 0.90 -13.31 1.16
N LEU A 196 1.26 -14.37 1.89
CA LEU A 196 0.51 -15.62 1.93
C LEU A 196 -0.54 -15.51 3.03
N ARG A 197 -1.76 -15.21 2.61
CA ARG A 197 -2.88 -14.84 3.48
C ARG A 197 -3.70 -16.04 3.92
N ASP A 198 -4.39 -15.87 5.03
CA ASP A 198 -5.33 -16.86 5.58
C ASP A 198 -4.67 -18.23 5.82
N TYR A 199 -3.35 -18.25 6.05
CA TYR A 199 -2.55 -19.47 6.15
C TYR A 199 -2.92 -20.34 7.37
N ARG A 200 -3.35 -19.68 8.46
CA ARG A 200 -3.81 -20.36 9.67
C ARG A 200 -5.31 -20.64 9.61
N ASP A 201 -5.68 -21.84 9.14
CA ASP A 201 -7.07 -22.31 8.99
C ASP A 201 -7.98 -22.01 10.18
N SER A 202 -7.51 -22.29 11.40
CA SER A 202 -8.29 -22.08 12.62
C SER A 202 -8.68 -20.61 12.82
N LEU A 203 -7.79 -19.70 12.43
CA LEU A 203 -8.00 -18.27 12.57
C LEU A 203 -8.95 -17.76 11.47
N PHE A 204 -8.75 -18.19 10.23
CA PHE A 204 -9.63 -17.84 9.12
C PHE A 204 -11.07 -18.29 9.37
N LYS A 205 -11.27 -19.54 9.80
CA LYS A 205 -12.62 -20.08 10.11
C LYS A 205 -13.31 -19.35 11.27
N THR A 206 -12.55 -18.80 12.20
CA THR A 206 -13.10 -18.19 13.43
C THR A 206 -13.29 -16.67 13.29
N LEU A 207 -12.32 -15.98 12.72
CA LEU A 207 -12.23 -14.51 12.70
C LEU A 207 -12.20 -13.93 11.28
N GLY A 208 -11.99 -14.76 10.26
CA GLY A 208 -11.86 -14.32 8.86
C GLY A 208 -10.51 -13.67 8.54
N PRO A 209 -10.44 -12.91 7.44
CA PRO A 209 -9.23 -12.24 6.95
C PRO A 209 -8.62 -11.22 7.93
N ASP A 210 -7.34 -10.89 7.72
CA ASP A 210 -6.59 -9.86 8.47
C ASP A 210 -6.61 -10.04 10.01
N SER A 211 -6.69 -11.28 10.47
CA SER A 211 -6.88 -11.63 11.89
C SER A 211 -5.59 -12.07 12.60
N GLY A 212 -4.44 -12.01 11.92
CA GLY A 212 -3.13 -12.43 12.44
C GLY A 212 -2.64 -13.80 11.96
N GLY A 213 -3.21 -14.31 10.86
CA GLY A 213 -2.93 -15.62 10.29
C GLY A 213 -2.14 -15.58 8.98
N ASP A 214 -1.59 -14.42 8.63
CA ASP A 214 -0.88 -14.17 7.38
C ASP A 214 0.64 -14.24 7.60
N ILE A 215 1.36 -14.76 6.61
CA ILE A 215 2.82 -14.94 6.66
C ILE A 215 3.49 -14.48 5.35
N SER A 216 4.82 -14.32 5.38
CA SER A 216 5.64 -14.25 4.17
C SER A 216 6.05 -15.64 3.71
N THR A 217 6.48 -15.75 2.45
CA THR A 217 7.15 -16.93 1.91
C THR A 217 8.28 -16.50 0.98
N ASN A 218 9.42 -17.18 1.07
CA ASN A 218 10.60 -16.86 0.26
C ASN A 218 10.53 -17.44 -1.15
N PHE A 219 9.63 -18.39 -1.42
CA PHE A 219 9.56 -19.14 -2.68
C PHE A 219 8.62 -18.46 -3.68
N LEU A 220 9.09 -17.37 -4.31
CA LEU A 220 8.31 -16.56 -5.26
C LEU A 220 9.13 -16.21 -6.51
N ARG A 221 8.50 -16.24 -7.69
CA ARG A 221 9.10 -15.88 -8.99
C ARG A 221 8.84 -14.43 -9.38
N ILE A 222 9.36 -13.49 -8.58
CA ILE A 222 9.06 -12.05 -8.74
C ILE A 222 9.56 -11.47 -10.08
N ALA A 223 10.83 -11.68 -10.44
CA ALA A 223 11.44 -11.00 -11.58
C ALA A 223 10.78 -11.36 -12.92
N GLU A 224 10.66 -12.65 -13.24
CA GLU A 224 9.99 -13.10 -14.46
C GLU A 224 8.49 -12.78 -14.42
N GLY A 225 7.87 -12.87 -13.25
CA GLY A 225 6.46 -12.57 -13.05
C GLY A 225 6.06 -11.12 -13.33
N LEU A 226 6.94 -10.16 -13.05
CA LEU A 226 6.73 -8.74 -13.32
C LEU A 226 7.23 -8.30 -14.71
N ARG A 227 8.04 -9.13 -15.38
CA ARG A 227 8.79 -8.73 -16.58
C ARG A 227 7.90 -8.14 -17.67
N TYR A 228 6.79 -8.79 -18.00
CA TYR A 228 5.89 -8.31 -19.05
C TYR A 228 5.26 -6.97 -18.67
N PHE A 229 4.74 -6.85 -17.44
CA PHE A 229 4.13 -5.62 -16.93
C PHE A 229 5.12 -4.44 -16.95
N LEU A 230 6.33 -4.66 -16.46
CA LEU A 230 7.36 -3.61 -16.38
C LEU A 230 7.80 -3.13 -17.76
N ASN A 231 7.96 -4.03 -18.74
CA ASN A 231 8.31 -3.63 -20.11
C ASN A 231 7.14 -2.97 -20.85
N GLU A 232 5.91 -3.42 -20.61
CA GLU A 232 4.71 -2.82 -21.21
C GLU A 232 4.55 -1.35 -20.79
N PHE A 233 4.83 -1.05 -19.52
CA PHE A 233 4.65 0.26 -18.90
C PHE A 233 5.95 1.06 -18.68
N ASP A 234 7.06 0.66 -19.28
CA ASP A 234 8.35 1.37 -19.20
C ASP A 234 8.20 2.83 -19.64
N GLY A 235 8.60 3.77 -18.78
CA GLY A 235 8.47 5.21 -18.98
C GLY A 235 7.03 5.75 -19.05
N LYS A 236 6.01 4.90 -18.95
CA LYS A 236 4.59 5.27 -19.12
C LYS A 236 3.84 5.38 -17.79
N LEU A 237 4.28 4.65 -16.77
CA LEU A 237 3.56 4.53 -15.50
C LEU A 237 4.51 4.58 -14.30
N LYS A 238 4.15 5.31 -13.25
CA LYS A 238 4.89 5.32 -11.98
C LYS A 238 4.53 4.05 -11.19
N ILE A 239 5.51 3.21 -10.87
CA ILE A 239 5.28 1.93 -10.18
C ILE A 239 6.08 1.92 -8.87
N VAL A 240 5.44 1.57 -7.75
CA VAL A 240 6.12 1.38 -6.47
C VAL A 240 6.05 -0.09 -6.08
N LEU A 241 7.19 -0.71 -5.80
CA LEU A 241 7.28 -2.11 -5.41
C LEU A 241 7.53 -2.24 -3.90
N TYR A 242 6.70 -3.06 -3.25
CA TYR A 242 6.86 -3.48 -1.86
C TYR A 242 7.01 -5.00 -1.80
N VAL A 243 7.91 -5.49 -0.96
CA VAL A 243 8.10 -6.94 -0.72
C VAL A 243 7.90 -7.26 0.75
N LEU A 244 7.18 -8.35 1.02
CA LEU A 244 6.93 -8.80 2.39
C LEU A 244 8.11 -9.58 2.98
N ASP A 245 8.82 -10.33 2.15
CA ASP A 245 10.04 -11.03 2.54
C ASP A 245 11.25 -10.14 2.21
N PRO A 246 12.06 -9.72 3.20
CA PRO A 246 13.21 -8.85 2.95
C PRO A 246 14.29 -9.52 2.10
N THR A 247 14.29 -10.86 1.96
CA THR A 247 15.18 -11.57 1.05
C THR A 247 14.90 -11.27 -0.43
N HIS A 248 13.73 -10.70 -0.75
CA HIS A 248 13.36 -10.27 -2.10
C HIS A 248 13.70 -8.81 -2.41
N LEU A 249 14.22 -8.05 -1.44
CA LEU A 249 14.68 -6.67 -1.64
C LEU A 249 15.69 -6.56 -2.80
N PRO A 250 16.72 -7.44 -2.92
CA PRO A 250 17.64 -7.42 -4.06
C PRO A 250 16.95 -7.42 -5.43
N THR A 251 15.90 -8.23 -5.57
CA THR A 251 15.13 -8.33 -6.81
C THR A 251 14.46 -7.00 -7.14
N ILE A 252 13.72 -6.41 -6.21
CA ILE A 252 13.01 -5.15 -6.49
C ILE A 252 13.95 -3.94 -6.60
N ALA A 253 15.06 -3.92 -5.85
CA ALA A 253 16.06 -2.86 -5.95
C ALA A 253 16.79 -2.87 -7.30
N THR A 254 17.13 -4.06 -7.80
CA THR A 254 17.78 -4.18 -9.12
C THR A 254 16.79 -3.94 -10.27
N ILE A 255 15.50 -4.28 -10.11
CA ILE A 255 14.45 -3.87 -11.03
C ILE A 255 14.33 -2.33 -11.06
N ALA A 256 14.20 -1.67 -9.91
CA ALA A 256 14.08 -0.21 -9.84
C ALA A 256 15.30 0.50 -10.44
N ARG A 257 16.50 -0.03 -10.19
CA ARG A 257 17.75 0.47 -10.79
C ARG A 257 17.73 0.48 -12.32
N ALA A 258 16.99 -0.45 -12.95
CA ALA A 258 16.92 -0.58 -14.39
C ALA A 258 15.77 0.23 -15.03
N PHE A 259 14.74 0.60 -14.26
CA PHE A 259 13.54 1.27 -14.76
C PHE A 259 13.31 2.60 -14.02
N PRO A 260 13.56 3.78 -14.64
CA PRO A 260 13.41 5.08 -13.97
C PRO A 260 12.00 5.41 -13.46
N ASN A 261 10.99 4.72 -13.99
CA ASN A 261 9.60 4.86 -13.58
C ASN A 261 9.21 3.91 -12.42
N VAL A 262 10.15 3.10 -11.92
CA VAL A 262 9.95 2.16 -10.83
C VAL A 262 10.68 2.64 -9.57
N TYR A 263 9.98 2.59 -8.45
CA TYR A 263 10.45 3.05 -7.14
C TYR A 263 10.40 1.91 -6.13
N VAL A 264 11.35 1.88 -5.20
CA VAL A 264 11.32 0.96 -4.07
C VAL A 264 10.51 1.60 -2.94
N GLY A 265 9.50 0.87 -2.44
CA GLY A 265 8.69 1.26 -1.29
C GLY A 265 9.45 1.14 0.03
N ALA A 266 8.91 1.75 1.09
CA ALA A 266 9.42 1.55 2.45
C ALA A 266 9.33 0.07 2.90
N PRO A 267 10.05 -0.33 3.97
CA PRO A 267 9.96 -1.67 4.54
C PRO A 267 8.51 -1.97 4.93
N TRP A 268 7.95 -3.04 4.37
CA TRP A 268 6.52 -3.31 4.49
C TRP A 268 6.21 -4.26 5.65
N TRP A 269 5.11 -3.97 6.37
CA TRP A 269 4.46 -4.85 7.34
C TRP A 269 5.42 -5.39 8.43
N PHE A 270 5.82 -6.66 8.37
CA PHE A 270 6.74 -7.27 9.33
C PHE A 270 8.13 -6.60 9.34
N ASN A 271 8.47 -5.89 8.26
CA ASN A 271 9.77 -5.27 8.05
C ASN A 271 9.83 -3.82 8.55
N ASP A 272 8.69 -3.16 8.83
CA ASP A 272 8.69 -1.84 9.46
C ASP A 272 9.00 -1.98 10.95
N SER A 273 10.28 -2.16 11.23
CA SER A 273 10.90 -2.19 12.55
C SER A 273 12.23 -1.45 12.46
N PRO A 274 12.81 -0.97 13.58
CA PRO A 274 14.12 -0.33 13.52
C PRO A 274 15.18 -1.17 12.79
N PHE A 275 15.20 -2.48 13.06
CA PHE A 275 16.07 -3.42 12.37
C PHE A 275 15.78 -3.53 10.87
N GLY A 276 14.51 -3.77 10.50
CA GLY A 276 14.13 -3.95 9.10
C GLY A 276 14.33 -2.67 8.28
N MET A 277 14.07 -1.49 8.87
CA MET A 277 14.37 -0.20 8.27
C MET A 277 15.87 0.02 8.09
N GLU A 278 16.70 -0.26 9.09
CA GLU A 278 18.15 -0.13 8.90
C GLU A 278 18.67 -1.01 7.77
N MET A 279 18.29 -2.30 7.77
CA MET A 279 18.69 -3.24 6.74
C MET A 279 18.23 -2.78 5.36
N HIS A 280 16.96 -2.41 5.22
CA HIS A 280 16.38 -2.01 3.95
C HIS A 280 17.02 -0.72 3.41
N LEU A 281 17.16 0.32 4.25
CA LEU A 281 17.70 1.60 3.81
C LEU A 281 19.20 1.51 3.49
N LYS A 282 20.00 0.83 4.32
CA LYS A 282 21.43 0.61 4.06
C LYS A 282 21.63 -0.21 2.77
N TYR A 283 20.84 -1.26 2.58
CA TYR A 283 20.92 -2.09 1.38
C TYR A 283 20.51 -1.31 0.12
N LEU A 284 19.34 -0.67 0.14
CA LEU A 284 18.82 0.09 -1.00
C LEU A 284 19.82 1.18 -1.41
N ALA A 285 20.37 1.93 -0.46
CA ALA A 285 21.35 2.99 -0.71
C ALA A 285 22.64 2.52 -1.40
N SER A 286 22.96 1.23 -1.30
CA SER A 286 24.15 0.65 -1.91
C SER A 286 23.93 0.10 -3.33
N VAL A 287 22.66 -0.09 -3.72
CA VAL A 287 22.27 -0.70 -5.00
C VAL A 287 21.61 0.32 -5.93
N ASP A 288 20.67 1.09 -5.42
CA ASP A 288 19.99 2.19 -6.11
C ASP A 288 20.14 3.48 -5.28
N LEU A 289 19.45 4.56 -5.66
CA LEU A 289 19.52 5.83 -4.97
C LEU A 289 18.53 5.86 -3.80
N LEU A 290 19.05 5.95 -2.57
CA LEU A 290 18.20 6.17 -1.37
C LEU A 290 17.33 7.43 -1.50
N TYR A 291 17.80 8.40 -2.28
CA TYR A 291 17.06 9.63 -2.61
C TYR A 291 15.72 9.34 -3.31
N ASN A 292 15.62 8.24 -4.05
CA ASN A 292 14.42 7.83 -4.80
C ASN A 292 13.51 6.88 -4.01
N LEU A 293 13.75 6.64 -2.72
CA LEU A 293 12.82 5.88 -1.89
C LEU A 293 11.42 6.50 -2.00
N ALA A 294 10.39 5.67 -2.26
CA ALA A 294 9.04 6.15 -2.51
C ALA A 294 8.46 6.97 -1.34
N GLY A 295 8.93 6.70 -0.13
CA GLY A 295 8.55 7.38 1.11
C GLY A 295 8.08 6.41 2.18
N MET A 296 8.09 6.88 3.43
CA MET A 296 7.51 6.14 4.54
C MET A 296 6.00 5.98 4.37
N VAL A 297 5.50 4.78 4.65
CA VAL A 297 4.07 4.47 4.70
C VAL A 297 3.76 3.98 6.12
N THR A 298 2.71 4.54 6.74
CA THR A 298 2.36 4.16 8.12
C THR A 298 1.72 2.78 8.21
N ASP A 299 1.02 2.38 7.14
CA ASP A 299 0.23 1.14 7.00
C ASP A 299 -0.65 0.86 8.23
N SER A 300 -1.14 1.94 8.85
CA SER A 300 -1.73 1.89 10.18
C SER A 300 -3.24 2.02 10.14
N ARG A 301 -3.90 1.27 11.02
CA ARG A 301 -5.35 1.33 11.24
C ARG A 301 -5.73 2.21 12.44
N LYS A 302 -4.79 2.96 13.03
CA LYS A 302 -5.04 3.84 14.18
C LYS A 302 -4.30 5.18 14.10
N LEU A 303 -4.99 6.27 14.41
CA LEU A 303 -4.48 7.64 14.27
C LEU A 303 -3.20 7.91 15.08
N LEU A 304 -3.13 7.45 16.33
CA LEU A 304 -1.98 7.72 17.21
C LEU A 304 -0.67 7.22 16.60
N SER A 305 -0.73 6.15 15.79
CA SER A 305 0.45 5.59 15.14
C SER A 305 1.06 6.49 14.08
N PHE A 306 0.34 7.48 13.53
CA PHE A 306 0.93 8.39 12.53
C PHE A 306 2.18 9.07 13.08
N GLY A 307 2.07 9.65 14.28
CA GLY A 307 3.18 10.34 14.93
C GLY A 307 4.34 9.40 15.29
N SER A 308 4.04 8.27 15.93
CA SER A 308 5.08 7.34 16.40
C SER A 308 5.77 6.56 15.27
N ARG A 309 5.04 6.14 14.23
CA ARG A 309 5.62 5.54 13.01
C ARG A 309 6.50 6.53 12.28
N THR A 310 6.02 7.77 12.10
CA THR A 310 6.82 8.85 11.48
C THR A 310 8.08 9.16 12.29
N GLU A 311 7.98 9.23 13.62
CA GLU A 311 9.15 9.46 14.49
C GLU A 311 10.16 8.32 14.36
N MET A 312 9.71 7.06 14.43
CA MET A 312 10.59 5.90 14.33
C MET A 312 11.33 5.87 12.98
N PHE A 313 10.59 6.02 11.86
CA PHE A 313 11.20 6.05 10.54
C PHE A 313 12.21 7.18 10.38
N ARG A 314 11.86 8.42 10.76
CA ARG A 314 12.76 9.56 10.61
C ARG A 314 14.01 9.43 11.46
N ARG A 315 13.89 8.85 12.66
CA ARG A 315 15.05 8.53 13.50
C ARG A 315 15.96 7.52 12.82
N VAL A 316 15.43 6.40 12.35
CA VAL A 316 16.23 5.35 11.70
C VAL A 316 16.86 5.85 10.40
N LEU A 317 16.11 6.55 9.54
CA LEU A 317 16.65 7.19 8.33
C LEU A 317 17.81 8.13 8.67
N SER A 318 17.62 9.02 9.66
CA SER A 318 18.66 9.95 10.08
C SER A 318 19.87 9.25 10.71
N ASN A 319 19.68 8.12 11.39
CA ASN A 319 20.76 7.29 11.93
C ASN A 319 21.57 6.65 10.80
N VAL A 320 20.89 6.00 9.86
CA VAL A 320 21.51 5.36 8.68
C VAL A 320 22.34 6.36 7.89
N VAL A 321 21.77 7.53 7.58
CA VAL A 321 22.51 8.58 6.86
C VAL A 321 23.61 9.19 7.74
N GLY A 322 23.37 9.38 9.04
CA GLY A 322 24.37 9.86 9.98
C GLY A 322 25.62 8.97 10.03
N GLU A 323 25.44 7.64 10.09
CA GLU A 323 26.54 6.69 10.02
C GLU A 323 27.36 6.84 8.73
N MET A 324 26.69 7.01 7.58
CA MET A 324 27.36 7.20 6.29
C MET A 324 28.15 8.53 6.25
N VAL A 325 27.65 9.58 6.92
CA VAL A 325 28.37 10.84 7.08
C VAL A 325 29.62 10.66 7.94
N GLU A 326 29.49 10.02 9.10
CA GLU A 326 30.61 9.79 10.02
C GLU A 326 31.70 8.90 9.41
N LYS A 327 31.32 7.93 8.56
CA LYS A 327 32.24 7.07 7.81
C LYS A 327 32.85 7.76 6.57
N GLY A 328 32.51 9.02 6.31
CA GLY A 328 33.04 9.80 5.18
C GLY A 328 32.47 9.41 3.81
N GLN A 329 31.31 8.75 3.77
CA GLN A 329 30.66 8.30 2.53
C GLN A 329 29.75 9.37 1.91
N ILE A 330 29.19 10.28 2.73
CA ILE A 330 28.28 11.35 2.31
C ILE A 330 28.68 12.64 3.03
N PRO A 331 28.85 13.79 2.34
CA PRO A 331 29.07 15.05 3.03
C PRO A 331 27.78 15.57 3.70
N ILE A 332 27.93 16.31 4.79
CA ILE A 332 26.79 16.68 5.67
C ILE A 332 25.72 17.54 4.97
N LYS A 333 26.08 18.31 3.93
CA LYS A 333 25.16 19.17 3.21
C LYS A 333 24.15 18.31 2.43
N GLU A 334 24.66 17.37 1.64
CA GLU A 334 23.90 16.44 0.82
C GLU A 334 23.10 15.48 1.72
N ALA A 335 23.66 15.07 2.85
CA ALA A 335 22.93 14.28 3.86
C ALA A 335 21.69 15.02 4.37
N LYS A 336 21.78 16.33 4.69
CA LYS A 336 20.63 17.14 5.12
C LYS A 336 19.57 17.25 4.03
N GLU A 337 19.98 17.44 2.78
CA GLU A 337 19.08 17.51 1.63
C GLU A 337 18.40 16.16 1.37
N LEU A 338 19.15 15.05 1.42
CA LEU A 338 18.65 13.68 1.28
C LEU A 338 17.60 13.36 2.34
N VAL A 339 17.91 13.55 3.63
CA VAL A 339 16.95 13.19 4.70
C VAL A 339 15.69 14.05 4.64
N LYS A 340 15.79 15.32 4.24
CA LYS A 340 14.63 16.19 4.02
C LYS A 340 13.79 15.69 2.84
N HIS A 341 14.45 15.37 1.73
CA HIS A 341 13.79 14.91 0.52
C HIS A 341 13.00 13.62 0.80
N VAL A 342 13.65 12.59 1.31
CA VAL A 342 13.04 11.29 1.60
C VAL A 342 11.94 11.37 2.67
N SER A 343 12.06 12.32 3.62
CA SER A 343 11.07 12.47 4.70
C SER A 343 9.81 13.23 4.30
N TYR A 344 9.81 13.97 3.19
CA TYR A 344 8.69 14.83 2.80
C TYR A 344 8.68 15.22 1.31
N ASP A 345 9.68 15.96 0.81
CA ASP A 345 9.61 16.58 -0.54
C ASP A 345 9.47 15.53 -1.66
N GLY A 346 10.24 14.45 -1.58
CA GLY A 346 10.26 13.35 -2.55
C GLY A 346 8.93 12.61 -2.61
N PRO A 347 8.46 12.02 -1.49
CA PRO A 347 7.16 11.35 -1.47
C PRO A 347 6.02 12.27 -1.89
N LYS A 348 6.03 13.53 -1.44
CA LYS A 348 5.02 14.51 -1.84
C LYS A 348 5.01 14.73 -3.35
N SER A 349 6.20 14.84 -3.97
CA SER A 349 6.35 15.02 -5.41
C SER A 349 5.99 13.76 -6.22
N LEU A 350 6.25 12.58 -5.69
CA LEU A 350 5.97 11.30 -6.36
C LEU A 350 4.46 11.08 -6.52
N PHE A 351 3.71 11.32 -5.45
CA PHE A 351 2.28 11.01 -5.38
C PHE A 351 1.37 12.20 -5.76
N PHE A 352 1.74 13.44 -5.45
CA PHE A 352 0.81 14.59 -5.49
C PHE A 352 1.27 15.75 -6.40
N ARG A 353 1.93 15.42 -7.51
CA ARG A 353 2.39 16.41 -8.51
C ARG A 353 1.27 17.04 -9.31
#